data_AF-T0M368-F1
#
_entry.id   AF-T0M368-F1
#
_cell.length_a   1.000
_cell.length_b   1.000
_cell.length_c   1.000
_cell.angle_alpha   90.00
_cell.angle_beta   90.00
_cell.angle_gamma   90.00
#
_symmetry.space_group_name_H-M   'P 1'
#
loop_
_entity.id
_entity.type
_entity.pdbx_description
1 polymer ?
#
loop_
_entity_poly.entity_id
_entity_poly.type
_entity_poly.pdbx_seq_one_letter_code
_entity_poly.pdbx_strand_id
1 'polypeptide(L)'
;MIKTDSENRGFSDLSKFVKRSPRWYTIIWLTVVILAFDYFLLRNIYLVIIGVLGSYLLVIGIDMLFVKIAQVYFPARRILFLDFLSLLIASIFFWAVYFSRIFSNPEIMLMVSISSATLLRVLIFYTYYSDRPLKFIPPTLNYTFAAMVALSIIFREWLTIIPFVVSSVIYIACGVIFVKSSTRGFAREYGESPARIIKMFLNYNNEEVSQEVGNNFFGRLYRHVRRVPVKVMDIRRVADGSRLTTLVFPYVHPGPFGTLGSSDLPKRLQTRLSDLGTDLMVFHTTTTNSNNCSGDDDIDEIATAIRTSLQDMDYVRLMSRFKKINVGKYVIGMQRFGDFGLGAIIPEREPFDDVKLKEGLKIIHHVERSTLKEFAAIDAQNFFTEKALELDACDGMEKAFERELKRLESKYPSRIGYYRIYEPLPELGSMGVQALVTEIQGKYQATVLTDSNNVTREVIEAARKRTADRIASLEIYTTDNHYVNASNLDVNPLGKDGNIDDIVGLIAHTVEKAMESVTDVEVGMKTVNVKVRMGDENTYQRLIDSVFDSLRRAKYTIIITIPSSIIASIAIFRYLVPVL
;
A
#
# COMPACT_ATOMS: atom_id res chain seq x y z
N MET A 1 11.22 2.54 31.57
CA MET A 1 10.02 1.71 31.39
C MET A 1 8.98 2.53 30.64
N ILE A 2 8.99 2.46 29.32
CA ILE A 2 7.94 3.02 28.47
C ILE A 2 7.26 1.78 27.88
N LYS A 3 6.05 1.47 28.35
CA LYS A 3 5.20 0.49 27.67
C LYS A 3 4.93 1.04 26.28
N THR A 4 5.57 0.47 25.28
CA THR A 4 5.24 0.70 23.88
C THR A 4 4.03 -0.16 23.56
N ASP A 5 2.86 0.45 23.45
CA ASP A 5 1.74 -0.12 22.69
C ASP A 5 2.21 -0.23 21.23
N SER A 6 2.76 -1.39 20.88
CA SER A 6 3.35 -1.70 19.58
C SER A 6 2.34 -2.30 18.60
N GLU A 7 1.06 -2.37 18.95
CA GLU A 7 0.12 -3.24 18.21
C GLU A 7 -0.76 -2.55 17.16
N ASN A 8 -0.69 -1.23 16.92
CA ASN A 8 -1.52 -0.63 15.87
C ASN A 8 -0.94 0.66 15.28
N ARG A 9 0.20 0.57 14.58
CA ARG A 9 0.72 1.66 13.73
C ARG A 9 0.58 1.26 12.27
N GLY A 10 -0.40 1.85 11.57
CA GLY A 10 -0.59 1.66 10.13
C GLY A 10 0.37 2.51 9.29
N PHE A 11 0.49 2.21 7.99
CA PHE A 11 1.25 3.02 7.03
C PHE A 11 0.75 4.48 6.96
N SER A 12 -0.53 4.74 7.23
CA SER A 12 -1.11 6.08 7.27
C SER A 12 -0.53 6.97 8.37
N ASP A 13 -0.04 6.40 9.48
CA ASP A 13 0.63 7.15 10.54
C ASP A 13 2.06 7.57 10.16
N LEU A 14 2.74 6.81 9.29
CA LEU A 14 4.01 7.23 8.69
C LEU A 14 3.82 8.50 7.82
N SER A 15 2.67 8.65 7.16
CA SER A 15 2.37 9.83 6.32
C SER A 15 2.37 11.15 7.12
N LYS A 16 1.95 11.10 8.39
CA LYS A 16 1.90 12.28 9.29
C LYS A 16 3.31 12.78 9.64
N PHE A 17 4.28 11.87 9.77
CA PHE A 17 5.69 12.21 10.01
C PHE A 17 6.43 12.67 8.75
N VAL A 18 5.97 12.24 7.56
CA VAL A 18 6.56 12.63 6.26
C VAL A 18 6.10 14.03 5.80
N LYS A 19 4.99 14.57 6.36
CA LYS A 19 4.37 15.83 5.90
C LYS A 19 4.72 17.10 6.70
N ARG A 20 5.36 17.02 7.87
CA ARG A 20 5.65 18.22 8.71
C ARG A 20 7.14 18.53 8.81
N SER A 21 7.69 19.28 7.85
CA SER A 21 8.98 19.97 8.04
C SER A 21 8.81 21.14 9.02
N PRO A 22 9.83 21.50 9.81
CA PRO A 22 9.80 22.69 10.67
C PRO A 22 9.41 23.95 9.89
N ARG A 23 8.77 24.90 10.56
CA ARG A 23 8.39 26.17 9.95
C ARG A 23 9.67 26.96 9.62
N TRP A 24 9.68 27.65 8.47
CA TRP A 24 10.85 28.32 7.91
C TRP A 24 11.50 29.33 8.87
N TYR A 25 10.70 30.02 9.70
CA TYR A 25 11.22 30.97 10.69
C TYR A 25 12.03 30.31 11.81
N THR A 26 11.74 29.05 12.15
CA THR A 26 12.52 28.28 13.13
C THR A 26 13.91 27.97 12.59
N ILE A 27 14.00 27.65 11.30
CA ILE A 27 15.27 27.41 10.61
C ILE A 27 16.14 28.68 10.63
N ILE A 28 15.56 29.83 10.30
CA ILE A 28 16.29 31.12 10.30
C ILE A 28 16.89 31.42 11.67
N TRP A 29 16.10 31.32 12.74
CA TRP A 29 16.60 31.59 14.10
C TRP A 29 17.76 30.67 14.48
N LEU A 30 17.66 29.37 14.18
CA LEU A 30 18.73 28.42 14.47
C LEU A 30 19.98 28.68 13.64
N THR A 31 19.83 29.05 12.36
CA THR A 31 20.95 29.47 11.51
C THR A 31 21.66 30.69 12.10
N VAL A 32 20.93 31.69 12.59
CA VAL A 32 21.53 32.87 13.23
C VAL A 32 22.32 32.48 14.48
N VAL A 33 21.82 31.54 15.29
CA VAL A 33 22.53 31.04 16.48
C VAL A 33 23.85 30.35 16.09
N ILE A 34 23.82 29.49 15.06
CA ILE A 34 25.03 28.85 14.53
C ILE A 34 26.06 29.89 14.09
N LEU A 35 25.63 30.88 13.30
CA LEU A 35 26.52 31.92 12.78
C LEU A 35 27.09 32.81 13.89
N ALA A 36 26.29 33.12 14.92
CA ALA A 36 26.77 33.89 16.08
C ALA A 36 27.86 33.13 16.84
N PHE A 37 27.70 31.81 16.98
CA PHE A 37 28.71 30.96 17.60
C PHE A 37 29.96 30.81 16.74
N ASP A 38 29.82 30.61 15.43
CA ASP A 38 30.94 30.58 14.48
C ASP A 38 31.72 31.92 14.50
N TYR A 39 31.03 33.05 14.61
CA TYR A 39 31.65 34.37 14.78
C TYR A 39 32.41 34.50 16.10
N PHE A 40 31.84 34.00 17.20
CA PHE A 40 32.52 34.01 18.49
C PHE A 40 33.86 33.25 18.44
N LEU A 41 33.91 32.12 17.72
CA LEU A 41 35.11 31.29 17.58
C LEU A 41 36.12 31.87 16.59
N LEU A 42 35.66 32.28 15.40
CA LEU A 42 36.53 32.74 14.30
C LEU A 42 36.97 34.20 14.47
N ARG A 43 36.19 35.01 15.20
CA ARG A 43 36.35 36.47 15.36
C ARG A 43 36.51 37.22 14.03
N ASN A 44 36.03 36.64 12.94
CA ASN A 44 36.13 37.17 11.59
C ASN A 44 34.73 37.21 10.95
N ILE A 45 34.13 38.40 10.92
CA ILE A 45 32.77 38.59 10.42
C ILE A 45 32.67 38.32 8.91
N TYR A 46 33.72 38.65 8.15
CA TYR A 46 33.76 38.39 6.71
C TYR A 46 33.78 36.89 6.42
N LEU A 47 34.53 36.11 7.20
CA LEU A 47 34.58 34.65 7.07
C LEU A 47 33.25 33.97 7.38
N VAL A 48 32.53 34.46 8.40
CA VAL A 48 31.21 33.92 8.77
C VAL A 48 30.15 34.30 7.75
N ILE A 49 30.09 35.57 7.32
CA ILE A 49 29.07 36.04 6.39
C ILE A 49 29.31 35.51 4.97
N ILE A 50 30.52 35.66 4.45
CA ILE A 50 30.82 35.28 3.06
C ILE A 50 31.11 33.77 2.98
N GLY A 51 31.89 33.23 3.92
CA GLY A 51 32.28 31.83 3.93
C GLY A 51 31.13 30.92 4.35
N VAL A 52 30.66 31.02 5.60
CA VAL A 52 29.65 30.09 6.13
C VAL A 52 28.25 30.38 5.60
N LEU A 53 27.74 31.59 5.81
CA LEU A 53 26.40 31.99 5.34
C LEU A 53 26.33 32.05 3.81
N GLY A 54 27.36 32.56 3.14
CA GLY A 54 27.43 32.57 1.67
C GLY A 54 27.38 31.17 1.08
N SER A 55 28.13 30.20 1.62
CA SER A 55 28.02 28.78 1.22
C SER A 55 26.60 28.24 1.42
N TYR A 56 25.98 28.54 2.57
CA TYR A 56 24.64 28.08 2.90
C TYR A 56 23.56 28.64 1.96
N LEU A 57 23.64 29.93 1.62
CA LEU A 57 22.69 30.54 0.68
C LEU A 57 22.91 30.05 -0.76
N LEU A 58 24.18 29.86 -1.16
CA LEU A 58 24.53 29.35 -2.48
C LEU A 58 24.04 27.90 -2.65
N VAL A 59 24.22 27.01 -1.67
CA VAL A 59 23.76 25.62 -1.80
C VAL A 59 22.24 25.54 -1.95
N ILE A 60 21.47 26.37 -1.24
CA ILE A 60 20.00 26.46 -1.42
C ILE A 60 19.66 26.81 -2.87
N GLY A 61 20.34 27.80 -3.45
CA GLY A 61 20.15 28.19 -4.85
C GLY A 61 20.51 27.08 -5.83
N ILE A 62 21.64 26.40 -5.62
CA ILE A 62 22.11 25.30 -6.45
C ILE A 62 21.15 24.11 -6.37
N ASP A 63 20.66 23.76 -5.18
CA ASP A 63 19.69 22.67 -5.00
C ASP A 63 18.34 22.98 -5.65
N MET A 64 17.84 24.21 -5.53
CA MET A 64 16.63 24.64 -6.23
C MET A 64 16.78 24.57 -7.75
N LEU A 65 17.95 24.97 -8.28
CA LEU A 65 18.25 24.85 -9.70
C LEU A 65 18.35 23.38 -10.14
N PHE A 66 19.05 22.56 -9.36
CA PHE A 66 19.21 21.13 -9.62
C PHE A 66 17.87 20.42 -9.68
N VAL A 67 16.96 20.67 -8.73
CA VAL A 67 15.62 20.07 -8.71
C VAL A 67 14.81 20.44 -9.96
N LYS A 68 14.91 21.70 -10.43
CA LYS A 68 14.29 22.14 -11.69
C LYS A 68 14.88 21.40 -12.91
N ILE A 69 16.20 21.29 -13.00
CA ILE A 69 16.90 20.62 -14.11
C ILE A 69 16.61 19.12 -14.11
N ALA A 70 16.60 18.49 -12.94
CA ALA A 70 16.39 17.06 -12.77
C ALA A 70 14.91 16.64 -12.94
N GLN A 71 13.98 17.59 -13.01
CA GLN A 71 12.52 17.37 -13.09
C GLN A 71 12.01 16.43 -12.00
N VAL A 72 12.55 16.55 -10.77
CA VAL A 72 12.15 15.72 -9.63
C VAL A 72 11.25 16.53 -8.70
N TYR A 73 10.20 15.90 -8.17
CA TYR A 73 9.38 16.53 -7.14
C TYR A 73 10.09 16.50 -5.79
N PHE A 74 10.75 17.63 -5.44
CA PHE A 74 11.38 17.83 -4.14
C PHE A 74 11.00 19.22 -3.61
N PRO A 75 9.95 19.32 -2.75
CA PRO A 75 9.42 20.60 -2.29
C PRO A 75 10.47 21.53 -1.69
N ALA A 76 10.37 22.83 -1.96
CA ALA A 76 11.32 23.84 -1.46
C ALA A 76 11.52 23.79 0.07
N ARG A 77 10.47 23.46 0.82
CA ARG A 77 10.57 23.28 2.29
C ARG A 77 11.52 22.14 2.69
N ARG A 78 11.59 21.07 1.90
CA ARG A 78 12.51 19.94 2.14
C ARG A 78 13.95 20.30 1.79
N ILE A 79 14.15 21.10 0.73
CA ILE A 79 15.48 21.65 0.38
C ILE A 79 16.02 22.49 1.54
N LEU A 80 15.25 23.48 1.99
CA LEU A 80 15.64 24.37 3.09
C LEU A 80 15.99 23.59 4.37
N PHE A 81 15.23 22.54 4.68
CA PHE A 81 15.50 21.70 5.84
C PHE A 81 16.74 20.83 5.67
N LEU A 82 16.95 20.24 4.48
CA LEU A 82 18.15 19.44 4.16
C LEU A 82 19.42 20.28 4.25
N ASP A 83 19.40 21.48 3.66
CA ASP A 83 20.55 22.38 3.67
C ASP A 83 20.83 22.90 5.08
N PHE A 84 19.79 23.19 5.86
CA PHE A 84 19.96 23.55 7.28
C PHE A 84 20.59 22.41 8.08
N LEU A 85 20.12 21.16 7.90
CA LEU A 85 20.71 20.01 8.59
C LEU A 85 22.16 19.76 8.13
N SER A 86 22.45 20.01 6.86
CA SER A 86 23.81 19.96 6.31
C SER A 86 24.71 21.00 6.97
N LEU A 87 24.23 22.26 7.11
CA LEU A 87 24.93 23.32 7.85
C LEU A 87 25.16 22.92 9.30
N LEU A 88 24.12 22.42 10.00
CA LEU A 88 24.23 22.02 11.40
C LEU A 88 25.29 20.94 11.62
N ILE A 89 25.32 19.90 10.77
CA ILE A 89 26.34 18.85 10.86
C ILE A 89 27.74 19.42 10.59
N ALA A 90 27.88 20.25 9.55
CA ALA A 90 29.15 20.90 9.24
C ALA A 90 29.63 21.79 10.40
N SER A 91 28.75 22.58 11.02
CA SER A 91 29.11 23.46 12.14
C SER A 91 29.47 22.68 13.40
N ILE A 92 28.74 21.62 13.75
CA ILE A 92 29.11 20.75 14.88
C ILE A 92 30.50 20.14 14.66
N PHE A 93 30.77 19.68 13.44
CA PHE A 93 32.07 19.13 13.10
C PHE A 93 33.17 20.19 13.14
N PHE A 94 32.87 21.39 12.65
CA PHE A 94 33.76 22.55 12.74
C PHE A 94 34.12 22.89 14.18
N TRP A 95 33.16 22.91 15.10
CA TRP A 95 33.42 23.15 16.51
C TRP A 95 34.31 22.06 17.11
N ALA A 96 34.08 20.80 16.76
CA ALA A 96 34.93 19.69 17.21
C ALA A 96 36.37 19.81 16.68
N VAL A 97 36.55 20.15 15.40
CA VAL A 97 37.88 20.39 14.80
C VAL A 97 38.55 21.63 15.42
N TYR A 98 37.79 22.67 15.73
CA TYR A 98 38.27 23.88 16.38
C TYR A 98 38.80 23.63 17.79
N PHE A 99 38.00 22.99 18.64
CA PHE A 99 38.42 22.73 20.02
C PHE A 99 39.51 21.66 20.12
N SER A 100 39.58 20.71 19.19
CA SER A 100 40.66 19.72 19.14
C SER A 100 42.00 20.27 18.65
N ARG A 101 42.02 21.48 18.06
CA ARG A 101 43.23 22.15 17.55
C ARG A 101 44.06 21.29 16.57
N ILE A 102 43.39 20.41 15.82
CA ILE A 102 44.03 19.53 14.84
C ILE A 102 44.62 20.34 13.66
N PHE A 103 43.94 21.42 13.29
CA PHE A 103 44.39 22.35 12.25
C PHE A 103 44.43 23.77 12.80
N SER A 104 45.42 24.55 12.35
CA SER A 104 45.57 25.97 12.70
C SER A 104 44.98 26.91 11.65
N ASN A 105 44.81 26.46 10.40
CA ASN A 105 44.26 27.25 9.31
C ASN A 105 42.72 27.17 9.31
N PRO A 106 42.00 28.29 9.53
CA PRO A 106 40.53 28.34 9.50
C PRO A 106 39.90 27.83 8.20
N GLU A 107 40.56 28.02 7.06
CA GLU A 107 40.09 27.52 5.75
C GLU A 107 40.00 25.99 5.76
N ILE A 108 41.07 25.33 6.17
CA ILE A 108 41.15 23.86 6.24
C ILE A 108 40.10 23.33 7.22
N MET A 109 39.93 24.00 8.37
CA MET A 109 38.94 23.61 9.37
C MET A 109 37.52 23.66 8.80
N LEU A 110 37.18 24.72 8.06
CA LEU A 110 35.88 24.86 7.41
C LEU A 110 35.70 23.83 6.29
N MET A 111 36.68 23.63 5.42
CA MET A 111 36.59 22.68 4.31
C MET A 111 36.45 21.22 4.79
N VAL A 112 37.26 20.79 5.75
CA VAL A 112 37.14 19.47 6.40
C VAL A 112 35.74 19.26 6.96
N SER A 113 35.17 20.31 7.56
CA SER A 113 33.87 20.24 8.22
C SER A 113 32.70 20.26 7.25
N ILE A 114 32.77 21.07 6.21
CA ILE A 114 31.76 21.10 5.15
C ILE A 114 31.74 19.77 4.39
N SER A 115 32.90 19.12 4.17
CA SER A 115 32.95 17.78 3.58
C SER A 115 32.13 16.75 4.37
N SER A 116 32.01 16.89 5.70
CA SER A 116 31.23 15.96 6.51
C SER A 116 29.73 15.99 6.18
N ALA A 117 29.21 17.15 5.74
CA ALA A 117 27.82 17.29 5.33
C ALA A 117 27.49 16.43 4.10
N THR A 118 28.48 16.12 3.27
CA THR A 118 28.33 15.22 2.11
C THR A 118 27.79 13.86 2.52
N LEU A 119 28.17 13.33 3.70
CA LEU A 119 27.66 12.05 4.19
C LEU A 119 26.14 12.07 4.38
N LEU A 120 25.60 13.10 5.04
CA LEU A 120 24.15 13.26 5.20
C LEU A 120 23.46 13.34 3.84
N ARG A 121 24.04 14.12 2.92
CA ARG A 121 23.48 14.31 1.59
C ARG A 121 23.44 12.99 0.81
N VAL A 122 24.42 12.10 0.98
CA VAL A 122 24.36 10.71 0.46
C VAL A 122 23.12 10.00 0.97
N LEU A 123 22.87 10.02 2.29
CA LEU A 123 21.75 9.28 2.89
C LEU A 123 20.40 9.72 2.32
N ILE A 124 20.24 11.01 2.03
CA ILE A 124 19.00 11.57 1.50
C ILE A 124 18.90 11.34 -0.01
N PHE A 125 19.91 11.74 -0.80
CA PHE A 125 19.84 11.63 -2.25
C PHE A 125 19.93 10.19 -2.76
N TYR A 126 20.54 9.27 -2.01
CA TYR A 126 20.58 7.86 -2.38
C TYR A 126 19.17 7.26 -2.43
N THR A 127 18.26 7.69 -1.54
CA THR A 127 16.86 7.24 -1.56
C THR A 127 16.13 7.64 -2.84
N TYR A 128 16.48 8.78 -3.45
CA TYR A 128 15.84 9.28 -4.68
C TYR A 128 16.55 8.81 -5.96
N TYR A 129 17.87 8.66 -5.92
CA TYR A 129 18.72 8.42 -7.10
C TYR A 129 19.53 7.11 -7.04
N SER A 130 19.10 6.13 -6.25
CA SER A 130 19.79 4.82 -6.06
C SER A 130 20.22 4.16 -7.37
N ASP A 131 19.42 4.30 -8.42
CA ASP A 131 19.58 3.59 -9.69
C ASP A 131 20.38 4.39 -10.74
N ARG A 132 20.73 5.65 -10.42
CA ARG A 132 21.41 6.58 -11.34
C ARG A 132 22.58 7.25 -10.63
N PRO A 133 23.70 6.52 -10.40
CA PRO A 133 24.85 7.05 -9.65
C PRO A 133 25.40 8.36 -10.23
N LEU A 134 25.36 8.52 -11.56
CA LEU A 134 25.79 9.75 -12.23
C LEU A 134 24.89 10.97 -11.94
N LYS A 135 23.60 10.76 -11.65
CA LYS A 135 22.67 11.84 -11.24
C LYS A 135 22.65 12.06 -9.72
N PHE A 136 23.15 11.10 -8.95
CA PHE A 136 23.24 11.12 -7.49
C PHE A 136 24.45 11.93 -6.97
N ILE A 137 25.59 11.85 -7.66
CA ILE A 137 26.85 12.49 -7.21
C ILE A 137 26.75 14.03 -7.17
N PRO A 138 26.29 14.73 -8.24
CA PRO A 138 26.24 16.20 -8.23
C PRO A 138 25.46 16.80 -7.05
N PRO A 139 24.19 16.42 -6.78
CA PRO A 139 23.44 17.02 -5.67
C PRO A 139 24.07 16.72 -4.30
N THR A 140 24.76 15.58 -4.19
CA THR A 140 25.49 15.22 -2.96
C THR A 140 26.69 16.15 -2.71
N LEU A 141 27.31 16.68 -3.77
CA LEU A 141 28.44 17.61 -3.71
C LEU A 141 28.04 19.10 -3.76
N ASN A 142 26.77 19.45 -3.90
CA ASN A 142 26.35 20.85 -4.05
C ASN A 142 26.83 21.76 -2.90
N TYR A 143 26.90 21.25 -1.67
CA TYR A 143 27.46 22.02 -0.54
C TYR A 143 28.98 22.25 -0.73
N THR A 144 29.72 21.23 -1.17
CA THR A 144 31.13 21.34 -1.53
C THR A 144 31.33 22.38 -2.64
N PHE A 145 30.51 22.38 -3.69
CA PHE A 145 30.59 23.36 -4.77
C PHE A 145 30.28 24.79 -4.30
N ALA A 146 29.22 24.96 -3.50
CA ALA A 146 28.87 26.24 -2.92
C ALA A 146 30.00 26.81 -2.04
N ALA A 147 30.59 25.95 -1.20
CA ALA A 147 31.68 26.32 -0.32
C ALA A 147 32.99 26.61 -1.06
N MET A 148 33.27 25.88 -2.14
CA MET A 148 34.41 26.18 -3.01
C MET A 148 34.29 27.60 -3.58
N VAL A 149 33.12 27.99 -4.10
CA VAL A 149 32.91 29.36 -4.61
C VAL A 149 33.04 30.40 -3.50
N ALA A 150 32.39 30.19 -2.35
CA ALA A 150 32.38 31.15 -1.25
C ALA A 150 33.76 31.34 -0.60
N LEU A 151 34.49 30.25 -0.33
CA LEU A 151 35.79 30.28 0.34
C LEU A 151 36.90 30.79 -0.61
N SER A 152 36.85 30.48 -1.91
CA SER A 152 37.81 31.00 -2.88
C SER A 152 37.78 32.52 -3.01
N ILE A 153 36.64 33.18 -2.74
CA ILE A 153 36.55 34.64 -2.70
C ILE A 153 37.39 35.22 -1.55
N ILE A 154 37.50 34.48 -0.43
CA ILE A 154 38.15 34.93 0.80
C ILE A 154 39.64 34.58 0.80
N PHE A 155 39.96 33.30 0.64
CA PHE A 155 41.32 32.79 0.83
C PHE A 155 42.16 32.82 -0.46
N ARG A 156 41.53 32.71 -1.64
CA ARG A 156 42.19 32.68 -2.96
C ARG A 156 43.26 31.60 -3.12
N GLU A 157 43.29 30.61 -2.24
CA GLU A 157 44.19 29.45 -2.30
C GLU A 157 43.52 28.32 -3.07
N TRP A 158 44.06 27.98 -4.25
CA TRP A 158 43.48 26.93 -5.11
C TRP A 158 43.94 25.52 -4.72
N LEU A 159 45.04 25.40 -3.96
CA LEU A 159 45.65 24.13 -3.57
C LEU A 159 44.78 23.35 -2.57
N THR A 160 44.02 24.03 -1.72
CA THR A 160 43.12 23.44 -0.71
C THR A 160 41.85 22.83 -1.32
N ILE A 161 41.51 23.19 -2.57
CA ILE A 161 40.32 22.70 -3.28
C ILE A 161 40.43 21.22 -3.61
N ILE A 162 41.60 20.75 -4.04
CA ILE A 162 41.83 19.33 -4.35
C ILE A 162 41.55 18.44 -3.12
N PRO A 163 42.20 18.64 -1.95
CA PRO A 163 41.90 17.86 -0.76
C PRO A 163 40.44 18.00 -0.30
N PHE A 164 39.80 19.15 -0.53
CA PHE A 164 38.38 19.34 -0.21
C PHE A 164 37.45 18.48 -1.06
N VAL A 165 37.68 18.43 -2.38
CA VAL A 165 36.92 17.56 -3.29
C VAL A 165 37.19 16.09 -2.96
N VAL A 166 38.47 15.71 -2.77
CA VAL A 166 38.83 14.32 -2.44
C VAL A 166 38.20 13.87 -1.12
N SER A 167 38.24 14.72 -0.08
CA SER A 167 37.57 14.47 1.21
C SER A 167 36.07 14.27 1.04
N SER A 168 35.41 15.14 0.27
CA SER A 168 33.97 15.01 -0.01
C SER A 168 33.65 13.71 -0.76
N VAL A 169 34.49 13.30 -1.72
CA VAL A 169 34.36 12.02 -2.43
C VAL A 169 34.53 10.82 -1.50
N ILE A 170 35.43 10.89 -0.51
CA ILE A 170 35.54 9.84 0.52
C ILE A 170 34.24 9.72 1.33
N TYR A 171 33.63 10.84 1.75
CA TYR A 171 32.33 10.80 2.42
C TYR A 171 31.23 10.20 1.54
N ILE A 172 31.27 10.42 0.21
CA ILE A 172 30.38 9.73 -0.73
C ILE A 172 30.61 8.22 -0.70
N ALA A 173 31.86 7.78 -0.85
CA ALA A 173 32.20 6.36 -0.86
C ALA A 173 31.76 5.68 0.45
N CYS A 174 32.10 6.27 1.59
CA CYS A 174 31.70 5.77 2.91
C CYS A 174 30.18 5.76 3.11
N GLY A 175 29.46 6.78 2.63
CA GLY A 175 28.00 6.84 2.69
C GLY A 175 27.34 5.76 1.82
N VAL A 176 27.83 5.52 0.61
CA VAL A 176 27.34 4.46 -0.27
C VAL A 176 27.61 3.08 0.33
N ILE A 177 28.81 2.86 0.88
CA ILE A 177 29.15 1.62 1.60
C ILE A 177 28.19 1.42 2.78
N PHE A 178 27.93 2.48 3.56
CA PHE A 178 27.02 2.44 4.69
C PHE A 178 25.61 1.98 4.27
N VAL A 179 25.01 2.63 3.27
CA VAL A 179 23.66 2.29 2.81
C VAL A 179 23.63 0.88 2.23
N LYS A 180 24.54 0.55 1.30
CA LYS A 180 24.55 -0.78 0.65
C LYS A 180 24.79 -1.91 1.65
N SER A 181 25.68 -1.72 2.62
CA SER A 181 25.96 -2.73 3.66
C SER A 181 24.75 -2.94 4.58
N SER A 182 24.15 -1.84 5.06
CA SER A 182 22.99 -1.89 5.97
C SER A 182 21.76 -2.51 5.33
N THR A 183 21.51 -2.28 4.04
CA THR A 183 20.34 -2.83 3.32
C THR A 183 20.61 -4.12 2.55
N ARG A 184 21.83 -4.68 2.62
CA ARG A 184 22.21 -5.88 1.84
C ARG A 184 21.35 -7.10 2.17
N GLY A 185 20.99 -7.28 3.44
CA GLY A 185 20.15 -8.39 3.89
C GLY A 185 18.76 -8.30 3.28
N PHE A 186 18.11 -7.16 3.49
CA PHE A 186 16.81 -6.84 2.93
C PHE A 186 16.77 -7.01 1.40
N ALA A 187 17.73 -6.43 0.67
CA ALA A 187 17.77 -6.52 -0.78
C ALA A 187 17.98 -7.94 -1.31
N ARG A 188 18.73 -8.78 -0.59
CA ARG A 188 18.90 -10.20 -0.94
C ARG A 188 17.62 -11.00 -0.73
N GLU A 189 16.90 -10.69 0.34
CA GLU A 189 15.67 -11.38 0.71
C GLU A 189 14.53 -11.05 -0.26
N TYR A 190 14.27 -9.75 -0.47
CA TYR A 190 13.12 -9.28 -1.24
C TYR A 190 13.43 -8.86 -2.68
N GLY A 191 14.68 -9.00 -3.13
CA GLY A 191 15.07 -8.71 -4.51
C GLY A 191 15.17 -7.21 -4.83
N GLU A 192 14.66 -6.36 -3.96
CA GLU A 192 14.63 -4.90 -4.13
C GLU A 192 15.22 -4.17 -2.93
N SER A 193 15.83 -3.00 -3.20
CA SER A 193 16.35 -2.15 -2.13
C SER A 193 15.23 -1.36 -1.45
N PRO A 194 15.32 -1.08 -0.13
CA PRO A 194 14.34 -0.23 0.56
C PRO A 194 14.16 1.14 -0.11
N ALA A 195 15.23 1.71 -0.66
CA ALA A 195 15.19 2.97 -1.41
C ALA A 195 14.29 2.90 -2.64
N ARG A 196 14.42 1.84 -3.46
CA ARG A 196 13.57 1.63 -4.65
C ARG A 196 12.10 1.44 -4.26
N ILE A 197 11.81 0.72 -3.18
CA ILE A 197 10.43 0.51 -2.69
C ILE A 197 9.81 1.83 -2.21
N ILE A 198 10.53 2.62 -1.41
CA ILE A 198 10.05 3.94 -0.96
C ILE A 198 9.79 4.83 -2.19
N LYS A 199 10.70 4.82 -3.16
CA LYS A 199 10.56 5.60 -4.40
C LYS A 199 9.37 5.16 -5.24
N MET A 200 9.07 3.86 -5.30
CA MET A 200 7.87 3.31 -5.94
C MET A 200 6.60 3.88 -5.29
N PHE A 201 6.46 3.79 -3.97
CA PHE A 201 5.28 4.34 -3.27
C PHE A 201 5.16 5.87 -3.42
N LEU A 202 6.29 6.59 -3.43
CA LEU A 202 6.28 8.05 -3.62
C LEU A 202 5.95 8.50 -5.05
N ASN A 203 6.19 7.65 -6.06
CA ASN A 203 6.00 7.99 -7.48
C ASN A 203 5.10 6.99 -8.19
N TYR A 204 4.12 6.42 -7.47
CA TYR A 204 3.26 5.35 -7.98
C TYR A 204 2.57 5.70 -9.31
N ASN A 205 2.28 6.98 -9.54
CA ASN A 205 1.70 7.50 -10.79
C ASN A 205 2.59 7.28 -12.04
N ASN A 206 3.85 6.86 -11.88
CA ASN A 206 4.69 6.39 -12.98
C ASN A 206 4.58 4.86 -13.04
N GLU A 207 3.63 4.38 -13.85
CA GLU A 207 3.14 2.99 -13.82
C GLU A 207 4.24 1.96 -14.09
N GLU A 208 5.10 2.17 -15.09
CA GLU A 208 6.03 1.12 -15.55
C GLU A 208 7.11 0.79 -14.51
N VAL A 209 7.80 1.81 -13.96
CA VAL A 209 8.84 1.62 -12.95
C VAL A 209 8.25 1.12 -11.64
N SER A 210 7.03 1.58 -11.30
CA SER A 210 6.37 1.19 -10.07
C SER A 210 5.91 -0.27 -10.11
N GLN A 211 5.43 -0.72 -11.27
CA GLN A 211 5.06 -2.11 -11.53
C GLN A 211 6.27 -3.04 -11.46
N GLU A 212 7.40 -2.70 -12.08
CA GLU A 212 8.62 -3.53 -12.04
C GLU A 212 9.09 -3.77 -10.61
N VAL A 213 9.28 -2.69 -9.83
CA VAL A 213 9.76 -2.76 -8.45
C VAL A 213 8.75 -3.50 -7.57
N GLY A 214 7.45 -3.20 -7.75
CA GLY A 214 6.37 -3.81 -7.00
C GLY A 214 6.29 -5.31 -7.24
N ASN A 215 6.33 -5.75 -8.50
CA ASN A 215 6.24 -7.16 -8.87
C ASN A 215 7.46 -7.96 -8.37
N ASN A 216 8.67 -7.39 -8.45
CA ASN A 216 9.85 -8.04 -7.88
C ASN A 216 9.75 -8.19 -6.35
N PHE A 217 9.33 -7.13 -5.66
CA PHE A 217 9.21 -7.11 -4.20
C PHE A 217 8.10 -8.05 -3.72
N PHE A 218 6.87 -7.87 -4.21
CA PHE A 218 5.71 -8.66 -3.82
C PHE A 218 5.79 -10.12 -4.30
N GLY A 219 6.41 -10.36 -5.45
CA GLY A 219 6.70 -11.72 -5.93
C GLY A 219 7.56 -12.53 -4.95
N ARG A 220 8.50 -11.87 -4.25
CA ARG A 220 9.29 -12.53 -3.19
C ARG A 220 8.61 -12.54 -1.83
N LEU A 221 7.86 -11.48 -1.52
CA LEU A 221 7.11 -11.38 -0.26
C LEU A 221 6.01 -12.46 -0.17
N TYR A 222 5.30 -12.69 -1.28
CA TYR A 222 4.16 -13.62 -1.39
C TYR A 222 4.55 -14.94 -2.06
N ARG A 223 5.70 -15.51 -1.68
CA ARG A 223 6.26 -16.71 -2.33
C ARG A 223 5.66 -18.06 -1.89
N HIS A 224 4.73 -18.10 -0.94
CA HIS A 224 4.26 -19.37 -0.38
C HIS A 224 3.15 -19.94 -1.26
N VAL A 225 3.44 -21.08 -1.90
CA VAL A 225 2.45 -21.78 -2.72
C VAL A 225 1.40 -22.40 -1.80
N ARG A 226 0.14 -22.00 -1.97
CA ARG A 226 -1.01 -22.56 -1.26
C ARG A 226 -2.06 -23.03 -2.26
N ARG A 227 -2.77 -24.09 -1.88
CA ARG A 227 -3.92 -24.57 -2.64
C ARG A 227 -5.17 -23.93 -2.08
N VAL A 228 -5.92 -23.21 -2.92
CA VAL A 228 -7.17 -22.54 -2.53
C VAL A 228 -8.30 -22.91 -3.49
N PRO A 229 -9.55 -22.98 -3.00
CA PRO A 229 -10.69 -23.19 -3.87
C PRO A 229 -11.01 -21.91 -4.64
N VAL A 230 -11.34 -22.03 -5.92
CA VAL A 230 -12.04 -21.01 -6.70
C VAL A 230 -13.44 -21.56 -6.95
N LYS A 231 -14.44 -20.94 -6.33
CA LYS A 231 -15.83 -21.34 -6.51
C LYS A 231 -16.49 -20.41 -7.49
N VAL A 232 -17.25 -20.99 -8.41
CA VAL A 232 -17.95 -20.25 -9.46
C VAL A 232 -19.41 -20.65 -9.43
N MET A 233 -20.30 -19.66 -9.44
CA MET A 233 -21.73 -19.83 -9.63
C MET A 233 -22.15 -19.15 -10.93
N ASP A 234 -22.58 -19.95 -11.91
CA ASP A 234 -23.03 -19.46 -13.22
C ASP A 234 -24.55 -19.35 -13.25
N ILE A 235 -25.06 -18.24 -13.75
CA ILE A 235 -26.51 -17.99 -13.86
C ILE A 235 -26.84 -17.82 -15.34
N ARG A 236 -27.70 -18.69 -15.87
CA ARG A 236 -28.09 -18.71 -17.28
C ARG A 236 -29.57 -18.49 -17.44
N ARG A 237 -29.97 -17.73 -18.46
CA ARG A 237 -31.38 -17.54 -18.81
C ARG A 237 -31.93 -18.85 -19.36
N VAL A 238 -33.09 -19.28 -18.87
CA VAL A 238 -33.75 -20.50 -19.37
C VAL A 238 -34.23 -20.33 -20.82
N ALA A 239 -34.56 -19.11 -21.22
CA ALA A 239 -35.13 -18.81 -22.53
C ALA A 239 -34.19 -19.14 -23.71
N ASP A 240 -32.90 -18.85 -23.59
CA ASP A 240 -31.92 -18.97 -24.68
C ASP A 240 -30.58 -19.59 -24.26
N GLY A 241 -30.40 -19.91 -22.98
CA GLY A 241 -29.15 -20.45 -22.43
C GLY A 241 -28.02 -19.43 -22.30
N SER A 242 -28.26 -18.15 -22.60
CA SER A 242 -27.27 -17.08 -22.45
C SER A 242 -26.94 -16.84 -20.97
N ARG A 243 -25.70 -16.45 -20.67
CA ARG A 243 -25.30 -16.08 -19.30
C ARG A 243 -25.88 -14.74 -18.93
N LEU A 244 -26.53 -14.70 -17.76
CA LEU A 244 -26.98 -13.48 -17.12
C LEU A 244 -25.81 -12.78 -16.41
N THR A 245 -25.09 -13.54 -15.58
CA THR A 245 -23.88 -13.14 -14.85
C THR A 245 -23.21 -14.37 -14.24
N THR A 246 -21.93 -14.23 -13.86
CA THR A 246 -21.16 -15.27 -13.18
C THR A 246 -20.61 -14.71 -11.86
N LEU A 247 -20.91 -15.38 -10.75
CA LEU A 247 -20.41 -15.02 -9.43
C LEU A 247 -19.14 -15.82 -9.14
N VAL A 248 -18.11 -15.15 -8.62
CA VAL A 248 -16.77 -15.74 -8.40
C VAL A 248 -16.35 -15.52 -6.95
N PHE A 249 -15.87 -16.60 -6.32
CA PHE A 249 -15.39 -16.63 -4.94
C PHE A 249 -13.97 -17.24 -4.91
N PRO A 250 -12.91 -16.43 -5.05
CA PRO A 250 -11.58 -16.93 -5.37
C PRO A 250 -10.69 -17.29 -4.16
N TYR A 251 -11.11 -16.97 -2.92
CA TYR A 251 -10.36 -17.26 -1.66
C TYR A 251 -8.90 -16.81 -1.70
N VAL A 252 -8.68 -15.66 -2.35
CA VAL A 252 -7.47 -14.86 -2.35
C VAL A 252 -7.84 -13.41 -2.03
N HIS A 253 -6.93 -12.68 -1.41
CA HIS A 253 -7.20 -11.30 -1.00
C HIS A 253 -6.87 -10.31 -2.13
N PRO A 254 -7.73 -9.32 -2.41
CA PRO A 254 -7.59 -8.36 -3.52
C PRO A 254 -6.65 -7.17 -3.21
N GLY A 255 -5.41 -7.45 -2.79
CA GLY A 255 -4.40 -6.45 -2.48
C GLY A 255 -3.01 -6.77 -3.04
N PRO A 256 -1.95 -6.03 -2.64
CA PRO A 256 -1.93 -5.12 -1.49
C PRO A 256 -2.22 -3.65 -1.81
N PHE A 257 -2.02 -3.18 -3.04
CA PHE A 257 -2.10 -1.74 -3.33
C PHE A 257 -2.23 -1.44 -4.83
N GLY A 258 -3.18 -0.57 -5.20
CA GLY A 258 -3.31 -0.08 -6.57
C GLY A 258 -3.56 -1.22 -7.56
N THR A 259 -2.57 -1.54 -8.39
CA THR A 259 -2.58 -2.62 -9.38
C THR A 259 -1.49 -3.66 -9.12
N LEU A 260 -0.80 -3.58 -7.98
CA LEU A 260 0.27 -4.50 -7.58
C LEU A 260 -0.31 -5.78 -6.94
N GLY A 261 0.39 -6.90 -7.08
CA GLY A 261 -0.04 -8.18 -6.51
C GLY A 261 -1.36 -8.66 -7.13
N SER A 262 -2.33 -9.03 -6.30
CA SER A 262 -3.72 -9.34 -6.69
C SER A 262 -4.70 -8.17 -6.58
N SER A 263 -4.22 -6.94 -6.34
CA SER A 263 -5.08 -5.75 -6.31
C SER A 263 -5.80 -5.55 -7.65
N ASP A 264 -6.97 -4.89 -7.60
CA ASP A 264 -7.89 -4.74 -8.73
C ASP A 264 -8.34 -6.08 -9.34
N LEU A 265 -8.48 -7.11 -8.48
CA LEU A 265 -8.85 -8.48 -8.87
C LEU A 265 -10.11 -8.54 -9.73
N PRO A 266 -11.22 -7.84 -9.41
CA PRO A 266 -12.46 -7.92 -10.18
C PRO A 266 -12.25 -7.51 -11.65
N LYS A 267 -11.62 -6.36 -11.89
CA LYS A 267 -11.34 -5.83 -13.22
C LYS A 267 -10.36 -6.70 -13.99
N ARG A 268 -9.33 -7.21 -13.31
CA ARG A 268 -8.29 -8.05 -13.91
C ARG A 268 -8.84 -9.40 -14.33
N LEU A 269 -9.76 -9.99 -13.57
CA LEU A 269 -10.50 -11.19 -13.97
C LEU A 269 -11.47 -10.89 -15.12
N GLN A 270 -12.25 -9.81 -15.03
CA GLN A 270 -13.19 -9.42 -16.10
C GLN A 270 -12.49 -9.23 -17.45
N THR A 271 -11.30 -8.63 -17.45
CA THR A 271 -10.49 -8.42 -18.67
C THR A 271 -10.03 -9.76 -19.26
N ARG A 272 -9.49 -10.64 -18.40
CA ARG A 272 -9.00 -11.96 -18.80
C ARG A 272 -10.09 -12.90 -19.30
N LEU A 273 -11.31 -12.71 -18.83
CA LEU A 273 -12.49 -13.55 -19.13
C LEU A 273 -13.51 -12.81 -20.00
N SER A 274 -13.06 -11.83 -20.78
CA SER A 274 -13.92 -11.07 -21.70
C SER A 274 -14.59 -11.96 -22.75
N ASP A 275 -14.02 -13.12 -23.05
CA ASP A 275 -14.58 -14.17 -23.92
C ASP A 275 -15.87 -14.80 -23.39
N LEU A 276 -16.16 -14.69 -22.08
CA LEU A 276 -17.39 -15.25 -21.50
C LEU A 276 -18.65 -14.47 -21.91
N GLY A 277 -18.49 -13.25 -22.45
CA GLY A 277 -19.61 -12.41 -22.92
C GLY A 277 -20.57 -11.97 -21.82
N THR A 278 -20.13 -11.98 -20.57
CA THR A 278 -20.94 -11.64 -19.40
C THR A 278 -20.10 -10.92 -18.35
N ASP A 279 -20.79 -10.24 -17.45
CA ASP A 279 -20.17 -9.58 -16.30
C ASP A 279 -19.90 -10.57 -15.16
N LEU A 280 -18.78 -10.33 -14.46
CA LEU A 280 -18.35 -11.07 -13.28
C LEU A 280 -18.66 -10.30 -11.98
N MET A 281 -19.35 -10.97 -11.07
CA MET A 281 -19.49 -10.54 -9.68
C MET A 281 -18.42 -11.24 -8.83
N VAL A 282 -17.26 -10.60 -8.68
CA VAL A 282 -16.14 -11.15 -7.90
C VAL A 282 -16.27 -10.70 -6.45
N PHE A 283 -16.70 -11.61 -5.57
CA PHE A 283 -16.89 -11.29 -4.16
C PHE A 283 -15.58 -11.34 -3.40
N HIS A 284 -15.44 -10.45 -2.41
CA HIS A 284 -14.52 -10.72 -1.33
C HIS A 284 -14.94 -11.99 -0.59
N THR A 285 -13.95 -12.76 -0.19
CA THR A 285 -14.15 -14.05 0.48
C THR A 285 -13.37 -14.02 1.78
N THR A 286 -13.64 -14.97 2.67
CA THR A 286 -12.96 -15.09 3.97
C THR A 286 -11.44 -15.21 3.76
N THR A 287 -10.75 -14.09 3.72
CA THR A 287 -9.33 -13.91 3.46
C THR A 287 -8.90 -12.61 4.13
N THR A 288 -7.63 -12.53 4.49
CA THR A 288 -7.02 -11.33 5.09
C THR A 288 -5.90 -10.83 4.22
N ASN A 289 -5.28 -9.71 4.58
CA ASN A 289 -4.05 -9.23 3.97
C ASN A 289 -2.89 -10.27 3.94
N SER A 290 -2.93 -11.30 4.79
CA SER A 290 -2.01 -12.43 4.75
C SER A 290 -2.19 -13.33 3.51
N ASN A 291 -3.31 -13.19 2.79
CA ASN A 291 -3.69 -13.99 1.63
C ASN A 291 -3.57 -13.21 0.30
N ASN A 292 -2.86 -12.08 0.30
CA ASN A 292 -2.49 -11.37 -0.93
C ASN A 292 -1.63 -12.26 -1.83
N CYS A 293 -1.91 -12.27 -3.13
CA CYS A 293 -1.18 -13.07 -4.12
C CYS A 293 -0.04 -12.30 -4.79
N SER A 294 0.86 -13.06 -5.42
CA SER A 294 2.11 -12.54 -5.97
C SER A 294 1.92 -11.64 -7.20
N GLY A 295 0.92 -11.92 -8.05
CA GLY A 295 0.73 -11.15 -9.27
C GLY A 295 -0.14 -11.81 -10.32
N ASP A 296 0.11 -11.45 -11.59
CA ASP A 296 -0.68 -11.86 -12.76
C ASP A 296 -0.75 -13.38 -12.96
N ASP A 297 0.34 -14.12 -12.77
CA ASP A 297 0.35 -15.59 -12.91
C ASP A 297 -0.73 -16.25 -12.04
N ASP A 298 -0.90 -15.78 -10.79
CA ASP A 298 -1.89 -16.34 -9.87
C ASP A 298 -3.32 -16.01 -10.33
N ILE A 299 -3.51 -14.83 -10.93
CA ILE A 299 -4.81 -14.41 -11.49
C ILE A 299 -5.13 -15.20 -12.77
N ASP A 300 -4.12 -15.54 -13.57
CA ASP A 300 -4.27 -16.39 -14.76
C ASP A 300 -4.69 -17.83 -14.37
N GLU A 301 -4.13 -18.36 -13.29
CA GLU A 301 -4.56 -19.65 -12.71
C GLU A 301 -6.02 -19.59 -12.24
N ILE A 302 -6.41 -18.51 -11.55
CA ILE A 302 -7.81 -18.28 -11.13
C ILE A 302 -8.74 -18.18 -12.35
N ALA A 303 -8.36 -17.41 -13.37
CA ALA A 303 -9.14 -17.28 -14.61
C ALA A 303 -9.29 -18.63 -15.33
N THR A 304 -8.23 -19.43 -15.36
CA THR A 304 -8.27 -20.79 -15.90
C THR A 304 -9.23 -21.67 -15.13
N ALA A 305 -9.17 -21.65 -13.79
CA ALA A 305 -10.10 -22.37 -12.94
C ALA A 305 -11.57 -21.94 -13.13
N ILE A 306 -11.82 -20.65 -13.39
CA ILE A 306 -13.16 -20.17 -13.73
C ILE A 306 -13.64 -20.81 -15.04
N ARG A 307 -12.81 -20.80 -16.09
CA ARG A 307 -13.15 -21.47 -17.37
C ARG A 307 -13.42 -22.95 -17.19
N THR A 308 -12.55 -23.65 -16.45
CA THR A 308 -12.73 -25.08 -16.16
C THR A 308 -14.02 -25.34 -15.40
N SER A 309 -14.36 -24.49 -14.42
CA SER A 309 -15.61 -24.61 -13.67
C SER A 309 -16.82 -24.51 -14.59
N LEU A 310 -16.81 -23.56 -15.53
CA LEU A 310 -17.93 -23.31 -16.45
C LEU A 310 -18.15 -24.41 -17.51
N GLN A 311 -17.18 -25.29 -17.75
CA GLN A 311 -17.29 -26.39 -18.72
C GLN A 311 -18.11 -27.58 -18.22
N ASP A 312 -18.18 -27.79 -16.90
CA ASP A 312 -18.79 -28.97 -16.27
C ASP A 312 -19.54 -28.58 -14.99
N MET A 313 -20.75 -28.05 -15.16
CA MET A 313 -21.66 -27.63 -14.09
C MET A 313 -23.02 -28.31 -14.22
N ASP A 314 -23.54 -28.79 -13.09
CA ASP A 314 -24.93 -29.18 -12.93
C ASP A 314 -25.78 -27.94 -12.61
N TYR A 315 -26.88 -27.76 -13.34
CA TYR A 315 -27.75 -26.60 -13.19
C TYR A 315 -29.07 -26.97 -12.52
N VAL A 316 -29.52 -26.10 -11.63
CA VAL A 316 -30.79 -26.21 -10.90
C VAL A 316 -31.68 -25.01 -11.17
N ARG A 317 -33.00 -25.24 -11.14
CA ARG A 317 -34.03 -24.21 -11.43
C ARG A 317 -34.83 -23.80 -10.20
N LEU A 318 -34.43 -24.27 -9.02
CA LEU A 318 -35.11 -23.99 -7.77
C LEU A 318 -34.17 -23.32 -6.78
N MET A 319 -34.68 -22.29 -6.12
CA MET A 319 -33.99 -21.55 -5.07
C MET A 319 -34.84 -21.43 -3.80
N SER A 320 -34.15 -21.15 -2.71
CA SER A 320 -34.75 -20.75 -1.43
C SER A 320 -34.84 -19.22 -1.34
N ARG A 321 -35.57 -18.73 -0.33
CA ARG A 321 -35.52 -17.31 0.04
C ARG A 321 -34.18 -16.98 0.69
N PHE A 322 -33.68 -15.77 0.52
CA PHE A 322 -32.58 -15.29 1.34
C PHE A 322 -33.00 -15.25 2.81
N LYS A 323 -32.10 -15.67 3.70
CA LYS A 323 -32.32 -15.66 5.14
C LYS A 323 -31.14 -15.04 5.85
N LYS A 324 -31.46 -14.15 6.79
CA LYS A 324 -30.49 -13.49 7.67
C LYS A 324 -30.82 -13.79 9.12
N ILE A 325 -29.81 -14.19 9.90
CA ILE A 325 -29.98 -14.50 11.33
C ILE A 325 -28.80 -13.95 12.15
N ASN A 326 -29.05 -13.79 13.45
CA ASN A 326 -28.01 -13.48 14.41
C ASN A 326 -27.37 -14.77 14.93
N VAL A 327 -26.04 -14.79 15.03
CA VAL A 327 -25.26 -15.88 15.63
C VAL A 327 -24.25 -15.29 16.59
N GLY A 328 -24.52 -15.43 17.89
CA GLY A 328 -23.75 -14.75 18.92
C GLY A 328 -23.80 -13.23 18.71
N LYS A 329 -22.62 -12.62 18.54
CA LYS A 329 -22.46 -11.17 18.30
C LYS A 329 -22.42 -10.77 16.82
N TYR A 330 -22.43 -11.74 15.91
CA TYR A 330 -22.34 -11.51 14.47
C TYR A 330 -23.66 -11.80 13.76
N VAL A 331 -23.71 -11.43 12.50
CA VAL A 331 -24.85 -11.70 11.61
C VAL A 331 -24.38 -12.57 10.45
N ILE A 332 -25.17 -13.57 10.09
CA ILE A 332 -24.95 -14.35 8.87
C ILE A 332 -26.15 -14.27 7.95
N GLY A 333 -25.87 -14.12 6.65
CA GLY A 333 -26.84 -14.19 5.56
C GLY A 333 -26.60 -15.45 4.74
N MET A 334 -27.64 -16.06 4.17
CA MET A 334 -27.48 -17.25 3.33
C MET A 334 -28.63 -17.45 2.35
N GLN A 335 -28.32 -18.13 1.24
CA GLN A 335 -29.29 -18.59 0.27
C GLN A 335 -28.83 -19.91 -0.36
N ARG A 336 -29.80 -20.80 -0.56
CA ARG A 336 -29.63 -22.12 -1.16
C ARG A 336 -30.26 -22.18 -2.56
N PHE A 337 -29.59 -22.86 -3.49
CA PHE A 337 -30.02 -23.17 -4.86
C PHE A 337 -29.85 -24.68 -5.08
N GLY A 338 -30.93 -25.45 -5.08
CA GLY A 338 -30.84 -26.92 -5.14
C GLY A 338 -29.91 -27.49 -4.05
N ASP A 339 -28.80 -28.11 -4.45
CA ASP A 339 -27.76 -28.66 -3.55
C ASP A 339 -26.54 -27.74 -3.37
N PHE A 340 -26.62 -26.49 -3.81
CA PHE A 340 -25.57 -25.49 -3.71
C PHE A 340 -26.03 -24.31 -2.83
N GLY A 341 -25.09 -23.49 -2.38
CA GLY A 341 -25.45 -22.31 -1.61
C GLY A 341 -24.31 -21.32 -1.41
N LEU A 342 -24.69 -20.13 -0.96
CA LEU A 342 -23.77 -19.11 -0.51
C LEU A 342 -24.20 -18.61 0.86
N GLY A 343 -23.24 -18.14 1.64
CA GLY A 343 -23.48 -17.47 2.90
C GLY A 343 -22.45 -16.39 3.17
N ALA A 344 -22.86 -15.31 3.81
CA ALA A 344 -22.02 -14.17 4.15
C ALA A 344 -21.94 -14.00 5.66
N ILE A 345 -20.74 -13.65 6.15
CA ILE A 345 -20.51 -13.19 7.52
C ILE A 345 -20.48 -11.67 7.49
N ILE A 346 -21.30 -11.03 8.34
CA ILE A 346 -21.63 -9.61 8.20
C ILE A 346 -21.30 -8.87 9.52
N PRO A 347 -20.41 -7.85 9.49
CA PRO A 347 -20.01 -7.01 10.64
C PRO A 347 -21.08 -5.98 11.07
N GLU A 348 -22.36 -6.30 10.88
CA GLU A 348 -23.46 -5.35 11.10
C GLU A 348 -23.66 -5.00 12.59
N ARG A 349 -23.36 -5.94 13.48
CA ARG A 349 -23.55 -5.82 14.95
C ARG A 349 -22.24 -5.60 15.68
N GLU A 350 -21.32 -6.54 15.55
CA GLU A 350 -19.95 -6.43 16.05
C GLU A 350 -19.02 -6.12 14.87
N PRO A 351 -18.26 -5.03 14.91
CA PRO A 351 -17.28 -4.72 13.88
C PRO A 351 -16.16 -5.75 13.82
N PHE A 352 -15.80 -6.15 12.61
CA PHE A 352 -14.55 -6.84 12.28
C PHE A 352 -14.08 -6.33 10.90
N ASP A 353 -12.80 -6.51 10.60
CA ASP A 353 -12.23 -6.15 9.30
C ASP A 353 -12.40 -7.32 8.32
N ASP A 354 -11.42 -8.21 8.24
CA ASP A 354 -11.47 -9.42 7.43
C ASP A 354 -11.73 -10.70 8.25
N VAL A 355 -12.30 -11.73 7.63
CA VAL A 355 -12.42 -13.07 8.20
C VAL A 355 -11.25 -13.95 7.76
N LYS A 356 -10.52 -14.55 8.72
CA LYS A 356 -9.38 -15.42 8.41
C LYS A 356 -9.77 -16.59 7.49
N LEU A 357 -8.93 -16.84 6.47
CA LEU A 357 -9.10 -17.94 5.50
C LEU A 357 -9.31 -19.30 6.16
N LYS A 358 -8.58 -19.58 7.24
CA LYS A 358 -8.74 -20.84 7.97
C LYS A 358 -10.15 -21.01 8.54
N GLU A 359 -10.76 -19.95 9.06
CA GLU A 359 -12.10 -20.01 9.65
C GLU A 359 -13.18 -20.17 8.58
N GLY A 360 -13.07 -19.44 7.47
CA GLY A 360 -13.98 -19.62 6.34
C GLY A 360 -13.90 -21.02 5.71
N LEU A 361 -12.69 -21.56 5.53
CA LEU A 361 -12.52 -22.94 5.04
C LEU A 361 -13.10 -23.99 6.00
N LYS A 362 -13.05 -23.78 7.32
CA LYS A 362 -13.73 -24.66 8.29
C LYS A 362 -15.25 -24.65 8.07
N ILE A 363 -15.85 -23.46 7.91
CA ILE A 363 -17.30 -23.32 7.65
C ILE A 363 -17.67 -24.03 6.35
N ILE A 364 -16.92 -23.77 5.27
CA ILE A 364 -17.17 -24.38 3.95
C ILE A 364 -17.10 -25.90 4.05
N HIS A 365 -16.02 -26.44 4.60
CA HIS A 365 -15.86 -27.89 4.72
C HIS A 365 -16.97 -28.53 5.58
N HIS A 366 -17.37 -27.85 6.66
CA HIS A 366 -18.46 -28.32 7.52
C HIS A 366 -19.80 -28.39 6.78
N VAL A 367 -20.15 -27.32 6.05
CA VAL A 367 -21.41 -27.26 5.28
C VAL A 367 -21.41 -28.24 4.11
N GLU A 368 -20.31 -28.35 3.37
CA GLU A 368 -20.18 -29.25 2.22
C GLU A 368 -20.20 -30.72 2.62
N ARG A 369 -19.69 -31.04 3.81
CA ARG A 369 -19.73 -32.41 4.33
C ARG A 369 -21.11 -32.81 4.86
N SER A 370 -21.90 -31.85 5.34
CA SER A 370 -23.11 -32.13 6.13
C SER A 370 -24.43 -31.81 5.44
N THR A 371 -24.43 -30.90 4.45
CA THR A 371 -25.67 -30.27 3.97
C THR A 371 -25.73 -30.05 2.46
N LEU A 372 -24.69 -29.48 1.85
CA LEU A 372 -24.68 -29.06 0.44
C LEU A 372 -23.52 -29.72 -0.31
N LYS A 373 -23.58 -29.80 -1.64
CA LYS A 373 -22.45 -30.26 -2.46
C LYS A 373 -21.39 -29.17 -2.63
N GLU A 374 -21.82 -27.93 -2.77
CA GLU A 374 -20.96 -26.76 -2.97
C GLU A 374 -21.47 -25.61 -2.09
N PHE A 375 -20.56 -24.95 -1.36
CA PHE A 375 -20.89 -23.80 -0.53
C PHE A 375 -19.82 -22.70 -0.63
N ALA A 376 -20.25 -21.44 -0.82
CA ALA A 376 -19.37 -20.29 -0.77
C ALA A 376 -19.58 -19.48 0.51
N ALA A 377 -18.50 -19.23 1.26
CA ALA A 377 -18.46 -18.30 2.38
C ALA A 377 -17.90 -16.95 1.92
N ILE A 378 -18.71 -15.92 2.05
CA ILE A 378 -18.43 -14.53 1.71
C ILE A 378 -18.04 -13.81 3.00
N ASP A 379 -16.97 -13.04 2.90
CA ASP A 379 -16.75 -11.95 3.84
C ASP A 379 -17.45 -10.71 3.27
N ALA A 380 -18.42 -10.18 4.02
CA ALA A 380 -19.21 -9.05 3.54
C ALA A 380 -18.37 -7.78 3.32
N GLN A 381 -17.29 -7.64 4.11
CA GLN A 381 -16.36 -6.52 4.14
C GLN A 381 -17.06 -5.16 3.91
N ASN A 382 -18.04 -4.92 4.78
CA ASN A 382 -18.95 -3.77 4.78
C ASN A 382 -19.05 -3.20 6.21
N PHE A 383 -19.90 -2.19 6.44
CA PHE A 383 -20.01 -1.50 7.74
C PHE A 383 -18.65 -1.03 8.28
N PHE A 384 -17.89 -0.34 7.43
CA PHE A 384 -16.54 0.12 7.72
C PHE A 384 -16.41 0.72 9.12
N THR A 385 -15.44 0.19 9.88
CA THR A 385 -15.07 0.70 11.20
C THR A 385 -13.55 0.78 11.26
N GLU A 386 -13.02 1.97 11.58
CA GLU A 386 -11.57 2.14 11.68
C GLU A 386 -10.98 1.20 12.74
N LYS A 387 -9.89 0.51 12.38
CA LYS A 387 -9.13 -0.38 13.27
C LYS A 387 -9.94 -1.53 13.84
N ALA A 388 -10.96 -2.00 13.12
CA ALA A 388 -11.58 -3.27 13.42
C ALA A 388 -10.54 -4.40 13.34
N LEU A 389 -10.71 -5.43 14.17
CA LEU A 389 -9.79 -6.57 14.20
C LEU A 389 -10.23 -7.62 13.18
N GLU A 390 -9.27 -8.36 12.65
CA GLU A 390 -9.56 -9.57 11.86
C GLU A 390 -10.34 -10.57 12.72
N LEU A 391 -11.35 -11.22 12.13
CA LEU A 391 -12.09 -12.29 12.75
C LEU A 391 -11.32 -13.61 12.65
N ASP A 392 -10.78 -14.06 13.78
CA ASP A 392 -9.97 -15.27 13.90
C ASP A 392 -10.70 -16.47 14.54
N ALA A 393 -11.93 -16.26 15.00
CA ALA A 393 -12.81 -17.30 15.55
C ALA A 393 -14.25 -17.10 15.08
N CYS A 394 -14.75 -18.05 14.29
CA CYS A 394 -16.14 -18.06 13.80
C CYS A 394 -17.03 -19.04 14.60
N ASP A 395 -16.87 -19.08 15.92
CA ASP A 395 -17.45 -20.10 16.78
C ASP A 395 -18.97 -20.24 16.62
N GLY A 396 -19.42 -21.45 16.26
CA GLY A 396 -20.83 -21.80 16.14
C GLY A 396 -21.48 -21.33 14.84
N MET A 397 -20.78 -20.57 13.98
CA MET A 397 -21.29 -20.18 12.67
C MET A 397 -21.46 -21.41 11.76
N GLU A 398 -20.53 -22.37 11.82
CA GLU A 398 -20.58 -23.59 11.01
C GLU A 398 -21.85 -24.41 11.29
N LYS A 399 -22.22 -24.54 12.57
CA LYS A 399 -23.46 -25.22 13.00
C LYS A 399 -24.70 -24.40 12.67
N ALA A 400 -24.62 -23.08 12.74
CA ALA A 400 -25.72 -22.20 12.38
C ALA A 400 -26.03 -22.27 10.88
N PHE A 401 -25.01 -22.20 10.02
CA PHE A 401 -25.15 -22.40 8.58
C PHE A 401 -25.73 -23.77 8.27
N GLU A 402 -25.17 -24.85 8.82
CA GLU A 402 -25.71 -26.21 8.65
C GLU A 402 -27.22 -26.28 9.01
N ARG A 403 -27.58 -25.82 10.22
CA ARG A 403 -28.95 -25.90 10.72
C ARG A 403 -29.93 -25.14 9.83
N GLU A 404 -29.57 -23.92 9.44
CA GLU A 404 -30.47 -23.08 8.64
C GLU A 404 -30.53 -23.52 7.18
N LEU A 405 -29.42 -23.95 6.56
CA LEU A 405 -29.40 -24.45 5.19
C LEU A 405 -30.16 -25.77 5.03
N LYS A 406 -30.19 -26.63 6.07
CA LYS A 406 -31.06 -27.82 6.11
C LYS A 406 -32.55 -27.47 6.13
N ARG A 407 -32.92 -26.33 6.71
CA ARG A 407 -34.30 -25.83 6.81
C ARG A 407 -34.71 -24.98 5.61
N LEU A 408 -33.76 -24.40 4.89
CA LEU A 408 -33.99 -23.61 3.69
C LEU A 408 -34.20 -24.54 2.49
N GLU A 409 -35.46 -24.94 2.28
CA GLU A 409 -35.83 -25.72 1.11
C GLU A 409 -35.80 -24.86 -0.17
N SER A 410 -35.16 -25.38 -1.20
CA SER A 410 -35.16 -24.83 -2.56
C SER A 410 -36.44 -25.22 -3.28
N LYS A 411 -37.51 -24.45 -3.10
CA LYS A 411 -38.85 -24.77 -3.64
C LYS A 411 -39.48 -23.71 -4.53
N TYR A 412 -38.81 -22.59 -4.72
CA TYR A 412 -39.29 -21.51 -5.58
C TYR A 412 -38.54 -21.54 -6.91
N PRO A 413 -39.18 -21.28 -8.05
CA PRO A 413 -38.48 -21.10 -9.33
C PRO A 413 -37.38 -20.05 -9.20
N SER A 414 -36.21 -20.33 -9.79
CA SER A 414 -35.10 -19.38 -9.81
C SER A 414 -35.42 -18.25 -10.78
N ARG A 415 -35.78 -17.08 -10.25
CA ARG A 415 -36.03 -15.86 -11.03
C ARG A 415 -35.09 -14.77 -10.58
N ILE A 416 -34.20 -14.36 -11.49
CA ILE A 416 -33.07 -13.47 -11.17
C ILE A 416 -32.94 -12.41 -12.26
N GLY A 417 -32.68 -11.19 -11.85
CA GLY A 417 -32.30 -10.05 -12.68
C GLY A 417 -30.92 -9.53 -12.25
N TYR A 418 -30.21 -8.90 -13.18
CA TYR A 418 -28.86 -8.39 -12.97
C TYR A 418 -28.66 -7.08 -13.71
N TYR A 419 -27.94 -6.15 -13.08
CA TYR A 419 -27.50 -4.92 -13.71
C TYR A 419 -26.19 -4.41 -13.10
N ARG A 420 -25.35 -3.78 -13.92
CA ARG A 420 -24.13 -3.09 -13.51
C ARG A 420 -24.10 -1.68 -14.07
N ILE A 421 -23.63 -0.75 -13.26
CA ILE A 421 -23.33 0.61 -13.66
C ILE A 421 -22.01 1.08 -13.05
N TYR A 422 -21.28 1.91 -13.77
CA TYR A 422 -20.07 2.56 -13.28
C TYR A 422 -20.22 4.06 -13.40
N GLU A 423 -19.93 4.76 -12.30
CA GLU A 423 -19.80 6.21 -12.22
C GLU A 423 -18.40 6.52 -11.67
N PRO A 424 -17.69 7.55 -12.18
CA PRO A 424 -16.32 7.85 -11.79
C PRO A 424 -16.27 8.53 -10.41
N LEU A 425 -16.43 7.73 -9.36
CA LEU A 425 -16.29 8.16 -7.97
C LEU A 425 -14.89 7.79 -7.44
N PRO A 426 -14.22 8.63 -6.63
CA PRO A 426 -12.89 8.33 -6.09
C PRO A 426 -12.81 7.04 -5.26
N GLU A 427 -13.92 6.64 -4.64
CA GLU A 427 -14.06 5.48 -3.75
C GLU A 427 -14.55 4.22 -4.49
N LEU A 428 -14.79 4.30 -5.81
CA LEU A 428 -15.39 3.24 -6.61
C LEU A 428 -14.46 2.85 -7.77
N GLY A 429 -14.10 1.58 -7.83
CA GLY A 429 -13.34 0.97 -8.91
C GLY A 429 -14.17 0.77 -10.18
N SER A 430 -13.49 0.36 -11.25
CA SER A 430 -14.07 0.32 -12.60
C SER A 430 -15.16 -0.74 -12.80
N MET A 431 -15.32 -1.70 -11.89
CA MET A 431 -16.44 -2.64 -11.91
C MET A 431 -17.72 -2.05 -11.29
N GLY A 432 -17.65 -0.84 -10.72
CA GLY A 432 -18.80 -0.04 -10.34
C GLY A 432 -19.71 -0.67 -9.28
N VAL A 433 -21.01 -0.42 -9.42
CA VAL A 433 -22.06 -1.03 -8.59
C VAL A 433 -22.76 -2.10 -9.41
N GLN A 434 -22.86 -3.30 -8.86
CA GLN A 434 -23.54 -4.46 -9.45
C GLN A 434 -24.70 -4.86 -8.55
N ALA A 435 -25.88 -5.08 -9.11
CA ALA A 435 -27.05 -5.57 -8.37
C ALA A 435 -27.57 -6.87 -8.97
N LEU A 436 -27.80 -7.85 -8.11
CA LEU A 436 -28.48 -9.10 -8.42
C LEU A 436 -29.78 -9.16 -7.61
N VAL A 437 -30.92 -9.20 -8.31
CA VAL A 437 -32.25 -9.17 -7.71
C VAL A 437 -32.93 -10.52 -7.92
N THR A 438 -33.35 -11.15 -6.84
CA THR A 438 -34.16 -12.38 -6.88
C THR A 438 -35.63 -12.05 -6.66
N GLU A 439 -36.52 -12.74 -7.36
CA GLU A 439 -37.97 -12.58 -7.22
C GLU A 439 -38.60 -13.89 -6.73
N ILE A 440 -39.38 -13.80 -5.65
CA ILE A 440 -40.13 -14.94 -5.11
C ILE A 440 -41.55 -14.47 -4.77
N GLN A 441 -42.54 -14.95 -5.53
CA GLN A 441 -43.97 -14.72 -5.29
C GLN A 441 -44.33 -13.22 -5.21
N GLY A 442 -43.82 -12.43 -6.15
CA GLY A 442 -44.01 -10.98 -6.26
C GLY A 442 -43.16 -10.16 -5.29
N LYS A 443 -42.23 -10.78 -4.54
CA LYS A 443 -41.34 -10.07 -3.61
C LYS A 443 -39.91 -10.12 -4.10
N TYR A 444 -39.26 -8.96 -4.12
CA TYR A 444 -37.89 -8.81 -4.58
C TYR A 444 -36.90 -8.75 -3.40
N GLN A 445 -35.72 -9.35 -3.58
CA GLN A 445 -34.59 -9.25 -2.65
C GLN A 445 -33.34 -8.93 -3.47
N ALA A 446 -32.53 -7.98 -3.02
CA ALA A 446 -31.36 -7.53 -3.76
C ALA A 446 -30.06 -7.84 -3.00
N THR A 447 -29.08 -8.32 -3.75
CA THR A 447 -27.68 -8.38 -3.36
C THR A 447 -26.91 -7.41 -4.23
N VAL A 448 -26.27 -6.43 -3.63
CA VAL A 448 -25.43 -5.43 -4.29
C VAL A 448 -23.97 -5.74 -3.99
N LEU A 449 -23.12 -5.71 -5.01
CA LEU A 449 -21.68 -5.79 -4.91
C LEU A 449 -21.10 -4.46 -5.40
N THR A 450 -20.40 -3.75 -4.53
CA THR A 450 -19.71 -2.50 -4.89
C THR A 450 -18.24 -2.78 -5.11
N ASP A 451 -17.67 -2.26 -6.19
CA ASP A 451 -16.24 -2.35 -6.47
C ASP A 451 -15.45 -1.35 -5.62
N SER A 452 -15.48 -1.52 -4.31
CA SER A 452 -14.87 -0.62 -3.33
C SER A 452 -14.09 -1.43 -2.30
N ASN A 453 -13.25 -0.79 -1.49
CA ASN A 453 -12.55 -1.46 -0.40
C ASN A 453 -13.51 -1.85 0.75
N ASN A 454 -14.40 -0.96 1.13
CA ASN A 454 -15.43 -1.21 2.14
C ASN A 454 -16.60 -0.24 1.90
N VAL A 455 -17.70 -0.34 2.64
CA VAL A 455 -18.82 0.63 2.59
C VAL A 455 -19.15 1.11 4.00
N THR A 456 -19.35 2.41 4.14
CA THR A 456 -19.77 3.04 5.41
C THR A 456 -21.16 2.58 5.84
N ARG A 457 -21.42 2.61 7.15
CA ARG A 457 -22.72 2.26 7.73
C ARG A 457 -23.83 3.16 7.18
N GLU A 458 -23.54 4.45 7.05
CA GLU A 458 -24.45 5.50 6.61
C GLU A 458 -24.98 5.21 5.20
N VAL A 459 -24.11 4.83 4.27
CA VAL A 459 -24.50 4.44 2.90
C VAL A 459 -25.40 3.20 2.92
N ILE A 460 -25.05 2.18 3.71
CA ILE A 460 -25.83 0.93 3.77
C ILE A 460 -27.24 1.19 4.32
N GLU A 461 -27.35 1.91 5.43
CA GLU A 461 -28.62 2.21 6.09
C GLU A 461 -29.49 3.13 5.22
N ALA A 462 -28.89 4.14 4.58
CA ALA A 462 -29.59 5.04 3.67
C ALA A 462 -30.07 4.31 2.40
N ALA A 463 -29.25 3.43 1.81
CA ALA A 463 -29.65 2.62 0.65
C ALA A 463 -30.80 1.68 0.99
N ARG A 464 -30.72 0.96 2.12
CA ARG A 464 -31.81 0.10 2.62
C ARG A 464 -33.11 0.88 2.77
N LYS A 465 -33.05 2.07 3.35
CA LYS A 465 -34.23 2.95 3.52
C LYS A 465 -34.80 3.40 2.18
N ARG A 466 -33.95 3.80 1.23
CA ARG A 466 -34.36 4.31 -0.09
C ARG A 466 -35.04 3.25 -0.96
N THR A 467 -34.71 1.98 -0.77
CA THR A 467 -35.25 0.87 -1.57
C THR A 467 -36.35 0.06 -0.87
N ALA A 468 -36.71 0.41 0.37
CA ALA A 468 -37.58 -0.39 1.23
C ALA A 468 -39.02 -0.55 0.71
N ASP A 469 -39.48 0.35 -0.15
CA ASP A 469 -40.79 0.28 -0.82
C ASP A 469 -40.82 -0.74 -1.97
N ARG A 470 -39.66 -1.12 -2.52
CA ARG A 470 -39.54 -1.95 -3.73
C ARG A 470 -39.00 -3.34 -3.45
N ILE A 471 -38.08 -3.47 -2.50
CA ILE A 471 -37.43 -4.74 -2.16
C ILE A 471 -37.60 -5.06 -0.67
N ALA A 472 -37.80 -6.34 -0.37
CA ALA A 472 -38.00 -6.82 0.98
C ALA A 472 -36.69 -6.83 1.80
N SER A 473 -35.55 -6.93 1.15
CA SER A 473 -34.22 -6.90 1.79
C SER A 473 -33.14 -6.48 0.79
N LEU A 474 -32.17 -5.70 1.29
CA LEU A 474 -30.98 -5.28 0.56
C LEU A 474 -29.73 -5.68 1.36
N GLU A 475 -28.91 -6.54 0.76
CA GLU A 475 -27.55 -6.81 1.24
C GLU A 475 -26.55 -6.11 0.32
N ILE A 476 -25.55 -5.45 0.91
CA ILE A 476 -24.48 -4.76 0.18
C ILE A 476 -23.18 -5.40 0.62
N TYR A 477 -22.41 -5.90 -0.33
CA TYR A 477 -21.08 -6.48 -0.13
C TYR A 477 -20.06 -5.71 -0.96
N THR A 478 -18.79 -5.98 -0.71
CA THR A 478 -17.69 -5.35 -1.45
C THR A 478 -16.80 -6.36 -2.13
N THR A 479 -16.04 -5.86 -3.09
CA THR A 479 -14.96 -6.60 -3.72
C THR A 479 -13.64 -6.48 -2.94
N ASP A 480 -13.64 -5.71 -1.84
CA ASP A 480 -12.45 -5.27 -1.11
C ASP A 480 -11.35 -4.68 -2.03
N ASN A 481 -11.72 -3.92 -3.06
CA ASN A 481 -10.76 -3.51 -4.06
C ASN A 481 -9.76 -2.46 -3.53
N HIS A 482 -8.49 -2.85 -3.34
CA HIS A 482 -7.41 -1.94 -2.91
C HIS A 482 -6.96 -0.92 -3.98
N TYR A 483 -7.51 -0.97 -5.20
CA TYR A 483 -7.25 0.02 -6.24
C TYR A 483 -7.61 1.44 -5.77
N VAL A 484 -8.75 1.60 -5.10
CA VAL A 484 -9.27 2.92 -4.65
C VAL A 484 -8.47 3.53 -3.50
N ASN A 485 -7.62 2.74 -2.84
CA ASN A 485 -6.76 3.21 -1.75
C ASN A 485 -5.50 3.95 -2.28
N ALA A 486 -5.17 3.78 -3.57
CA ALA A 486 -3.90 4.26 -4.12
C ALA A 486 -3.77 5.78 -4.17
N SER A 487 -4.87 6.48 -4.46
CA SER A 487 -4.93 7.95 -4.55
C SER A 487 -4.71 8.63 -3.20
N ASN A 488 -5.24 8.03 -2.13
CA ASN A 488 -5.25 8.62 -0.78
C ASN A 488 -4.15 8.08 0.15
N LEU A 489 -3.46 7.00 -0.25
CA LEU A 489 -2.48 6.28 0.59
C LEU A 489 -3.05 5.88 1.96
N ASP A 490 -4.36 5.65 2.01
CA ASP A 490 -5.15 5.31 3.18
C ASP A 490 -6.36 4.48 2.74
N VAL A 491 -7.04 3.86 3.71
CA VAL A 491 -8.28 3.13 3.45
C VAL A 491 -9.35 4.09 2.94
N ASN A 492 -9.97 3.76 1.81
CA ASN A 492 -10.90 4.61 1.08
C ASN A 492 -12.24 3.90 0.84
N PRO A 493 -13.05 3.71 1.90
CA PRO A 493 -14.32 3.02 1.80
C PRO A 493 -15.37 3.93 1.16
N LEU A 494 -16.37 3.34 0.51
CA LEU A 494 -17.46 4.04 -0.15
C LEU A 494 -18.32 4.80 0.88
N GLY A 495 -18.39 6.12 0.71
CA GLY A 495 -19.10 7.06 1.59
C GLY A 495 -18.25 7.71 2.68
N LYS A 496 -16.90 7.63 2.64
CA LYS A 496 -16.01 8.33 3.58
C LYS A 496 -15.95 9.82 3.30
N ASP A 497 -15.67 10.16 2.05
CA ASP A 497 -15.53 11.53 1.54
C ASP A 497 -16.58 11.85 0.46
N GLY A 498 -17.19 10.84 -0.15
CA GLY A 498 -18.21 10.98 -1.20
C GLY A 498 -19.56 11.49 -0.72
N ASN A 499 -20.35 12.09 -1.63
CA ASN A 499 -21.73 12.47 -1.35
C ASN A 499 -22.61 11.21 -1.19
N ILE A 500 -23.09 11.00 0.04
CA ILE A 500 -23.90 9.84 0.41
C ILE A 500 -25.16 9.73 -0.45
N ASP A 501 -25.85 10.83 -0.76
CA ASP A 501 -27.10 10.79 -1.53
C ASP A 501 -26.87 10.36 -2.99
N ASP A 502 -25.74 10.76 -3.59
CA ASP A 502 -25.37 10.37 -4.96
C ASP A 502 -25.05 8.87 -5.01
N ILE A 503 -24.26 8.38 -4.04
CA ILE A 503 -23.91 6.96 -3.91
C ILE A 503 -25.17 6.11 -3.69
N VAL A 504 -26.04 6.53 -2.77
CA VAL A 504 -27.30 5.85 -2.46
C VAL A 504 -28.26 5.88 -3.66
N GLY A 505 -28.29 6.99 -4.40
CA GLY A 505 -29.02 7.10 -5.67
C GLY A 505 -28.52 6.10 -6.71
N LEU A 506 -27.20 5.97 -6.86
CA LEU A 506 -26.57 5.00 -7.76
C LEU A 506 -26.93 3.55 -7.40
N ILE A 507 -26.82 3.19 -6.12
CA ILE A 507 -27.20 1.85 -5.63
C ILE A 507 -28.69 1.57 -5.90
N ALA A 508 -29.57 2.49 -5.52
CA ALA A 508 -31.01 2.33 -5.71
C ALA A 508 -31.39 2.19 -7.19
N HIS A 509 -30.77 2.98 -8.07
CA HIS A 509 -30.98 2.89 -9.52
C HIS A 509 -30.50 1.54 -10.08
N THR A 510 -29.34 1.06 -9.63
CA THR A 510 -28.80 -0.24 -10.06
C THR A 510 -29.76 -1.37 -9.67
N VAL A 511 -30.30 -1.33 -8.44
CA VAL A 511 -31.29 -2.29 -7.95
C VAL A 511 -32.57 -2.24 -8.77
N GLU A 512 -33.08 -1.05 -9.10
CA GLU A 512 -34.28 -0.87 -9.94
C GLU A 512 -34.08 -1.48 -11.33
N LYS A 513 -32.95 -1.21 -11.98
CA LYS A 513 -32.63 -1.80 -13.30
C LYS A 513 -32.45 -3.31 -13.25
N ALA A 514 -31.82 -3.84 -12.20
CA ALA A 514 -31.74 -5.29 -12.00
C ALA A 514 -33.13 -5.89 -11.81
N MET A 515 -34.01 -5.24 -11.05
CA MET A 515 -35.40 -5.69 -10.82
C MET A 515 -36.23 -5.70 -12.11
N GLU A 516 -36.08 -4.69 -12.99
CA GLU A 516 -36.71 -4.64 -14.32
C GLU A 516 -36.25 -5.78 -15.24
N SER A 517 -35.07 -6.35 -15.00
CA SER A 517 -34.45 -7.39 -15.84
C SER A 517 -34.72 -8.84 -15.40
N VAL A 518 -35.52 -9.04 -14.35
CA VAL A 518 -35.79 -10.36 -13.76
C VAL A 518 -36.40 -11.31 -14.78
N THR A 519 -35.78 -12.49 -14.91
CA THR A 519 -36.26 -13.57 -15.79
C THR A 519 -36.07 -14.93 -15.15
N ASP A 520 -36.64 -15.98 -15.76
CA ASP A 520 -36.40 -17.36 -15.35
C ASP A 520 -34.97 -17.77 -15.68
N VAL A 521 -34.26 -18.30 -14.69
CA VAL A 521 -32.86 -18.70 -14.80
C VAL A 521 -32.63 -20.12 -14.27
N GLU A 522 -31.50 -20.68 -14.65
CA GLU A 522 -30.93 -21.85 -14.01
C GLU A 522 -29.55 -21.49 -13.44
N VAL A 523 -29.22 -22.09 -12.31
CA VAL A 523 -28.02 -21.77 -11.51
C VAL A 523 -27.18 -23.01 -11.38
N GLY A 524 -25.89 -22.92 -11.75
CA GLY A 524 -24.92 -23.98 -11.53
C GLY A 524 -23.81 -23.50 -10.61
N MET A 525 -23.21 -24.40 -9.83
CA MET A 525 -22.06 -24.07 -8.99
C MET A 525 -21.01 -25.18 -9.04
N LYS A 526 -19.73 -24.80 -9.09
CA LYS A 526 -18.60 -25.73 -9.12
C LYS A 526 -17.39 -25.12 -8.43
N THR A 527 -16.59 -25.97 -7.78
CA THR A 527 -15.29 -25.60 -7.24
C THR A 527 -14.14 -26.22 -8.04
N VAL A 528 -13.14 -25.41 -8.38
CA VAL A 528 -11.84 -25.87 -8.88
C VAL A 528 -10.76 -25.36 -7.92
N ASN A 529 -9.86 -26.24 -7.48
CA ASN A 529 -8.77 -25.85 -6.59
C ASN A 529 -7.52 -25.46 -7.40
N VAL A 530 -7.01 -24.26 -7.18
CA VAL A 530 -5.80 -23.73 -7.83
C VAL A 530 -4.62 -23.68 -6.86
N LYS A 531 -3.41 -23.62 -7.41
CA LYS A 531 -2.21 -23.30 -6.63
C LYS A 531 -1.81 -21.87 -6.93
N VAL A 532 -1.76 -21.04 -5.91
CA VAL A 532 -1.33 -19.65 -6.02
C VAL A 532 -0.22 -19.37 -5.03
N ARG A 533 0.64 -18.39 -5.36
CA ARG A 533 1.67 -17.87 -4.48
C ARG A 533 1.07 -16.71 -3.68
N MET A 534 0.97 -16.89 -2.37
CA MET A 534 0.43 -15.87 -1.47
C MET A 534 1.31 -15.65 -0.23
N GLY A 535 0.94 -14.64 0.56
CA GLY A 535 1.50 -14.44 1.89
C GLY A 535 1.17 -15.57 2.88
N ASP A 536 1.64 -15.37 4.11
CA ASP A 536 1.20 -16.10 5.29
C ASP A 536 1.08 -15.14 6.48
N GLU A 537 0.55 -15.62 7.59
CA GLU A 537 0.35 -14.84 8.82
C GLU A 537 1.67 -14.22 9.35
N ASN A 538 2.82 -14.81 9.01
CA ASN A 538 4.14 -14.34 9.42
C ASN A 538 4.81 -13.42 8.39
N THR A 539 4.18 -13.14 7.24
CA THR A 539 4.76 -12.31 6.19
C THR A 539 5.09 -10.91 6.69
N TYR A 540 4.17 -10.28 7.42
CA TYR A 540 4.41 -8.94 7.98
C TYR A 540 5.50 -8.94 9.05
N GLN A 541 5.48 -9.93 9.96
CA GLN A 541 6.50 -10.07 11.00
C GLN A 541 7.90 -10.27 10.40
N ARG A 542 8.03 -11.11 9.37
CA ARG A 542 9.31 -11.29 8.65
C ARG A 542 9.80 -10.00 8.01
N LEU A 543 8.91 -9.23 7.39
CA LEU A 543 9.26 -7.92 6.84
C LEU A 543 9.82 -6.98 7.94
N ILE A 544 9.16 -6.93 9.10
CA ILE A 544 9.61 -6.16 10.25
C ILE A 544 10.99 -6.64 10.74
N ASP A 545 11.17 -7.95 10.87
CA ASP A 545 12.43 -8.54 11.34
C ASP A 545 13.59 -8.20 10.38
N SER A 546 13.36 -8.25 9.06
CA SER A 546 14.34 -7.82 8.06
C SER A 546 14.70 -6.34 8.16
N VAL A 547 13.72 -5.48 8.50
CA VAL A 547 13.98 -4.05 8.75
C VAL A 547 14.84 -3.87 10.01
N PHE A 548 14.51 -4.56 11.11
CA PHE A 548 15.32 -4.51 12.34
C PHE A 548 16.73 -5.08 12.15
N ASP A 549 16.89 -6.10 11.32
CA ASP A 549 18.20 -6.63 10.92
C ASP A 549 19.00 -5.58 10.15
N SER A 550 18.36 -4.85 9.23
CA SER A 550 18.98 -3.73 8.53
C SER A 550 19.40 -2.61 9.48
N LEU A 551 18.58 -2.27 10.48
CA LEU A 551 18.92 -1.28 11.52
C LEU A 551 20.09 -1.77 12.39
N ARG A 552 20.10 -3.04 12.78
CA ARG A 552 21.23 -3.65 13.53
C ARG A 552 22.53 -3.56 12.72
N ARG A 553 22.49 -3.89 11.43
CA ARG A 553 23.67 -3.75 10.54
C ARG A 553 24.07 -2.29 10.35
N ALA A 554 23.11 -1.37 10.25
CA ALA A 554 23.39 0.06 10.17
C ALA A 554 24.17 0.53 11.42
N LYS A 555 23.77 0.10 12.62
CA LYS A 555 24.49 0.42 13.87
C LYS A 555 25.96 -0.03 13.84
N TYR A 556 26.26 -1.22 13.34
CA TYR A 556 27.66 -1.66 13.24
C TYR A 556 28.40 -0.94 12.11
N THR A 557 27.73 -0.73 10.98
CA THR A 557 28.36 -0.10 9.82
C THR A 557 28.68 1.37 10.10
N ILE A 558 27.81 2.12 10.80
CA ILE A 558 28.02 3.54 11.11
C ILE A 558 29.19 3.77 12.06
N ILE A 559 29.43 2.84 13.00
CA ILE A 559 30.59 2.85 13.92
C ILE A 559 31.91 2.72 13.15
N ILE A 560 31.88 2.14 11.96
CA ILE A 560 33.06 2.00 11.10
C ILE A 560 33.11 3.16 10.10
N THR A 561 32.05 3.40 9.34
CA THR A 561 32.07 4.32 8.20
C THR A 561 32.25 5.77 8.61
N ILE A 562 31.66 6.23 9.72
CA ILE A 562 31.82 7.62 10.18
C ILE A 562 33.25 7.87 10.69
N PRO A 563 33.81 7.10 11.63
CA PRO A 563 35.19 7.32 12.06
C PRO A 563 36.19 7.15 10.92
N SER A 564 36.01 6.17 10.03
CA SER A 564 36.89 6.01 8.87
C SER A 564 36.83 7.20 7.91
N SER A 565 35.64 7.76 7.63
CA SER A 565 35.54 8.94 6.77
C SER A 565 36.14 10.18 7.42
N ILE A 566 35.96 10.36 8.73
CA ILE A 566 36.58 11.45 9.50
C ILE A 566 38.11 11.34 9.48
N ILE A 567 38.66 10.17 9.82
CA ILE A 567 40.11 9.94 9.85
C ILE A 567 40.72 10.14 8.47
N ALA A 568 40.08 9.59 7.43
CA ALA A 568 40.54 9.75 6.05
C ALA A 568 40.48 11.21 5.59
N SER A 569 39.41 11.94 5.92
CA SER A 569 39.27 13.37 5.64
C SER A 569 40.40 14.17 6.31
N ILE A 570 40.64 13.97 7.61
CA ILE A 570 41.73 14.64 8.33
C ILE A 570 43.10 14.28 7.72
N ALA A 571 43.33 13.01 7.38
CA ALA A 571 44.57 12.57 6.76
C ALA A 571 44.80 13.22 5.38
N ILE A 572 43.76 13.33 4.54
CA ILE A 572 43.85 14.03 3.26
C ILE A 572 44.35 15.46 3.47
N PHE A 573 43.71 16.22 4.35
CA PHE A 573 44.13 17.61 4.57
C PHE A 573 45.50 17.73 5.25
N ARG A 574 45.90 16.76 6.07
CA ARG A 574 47.20 16.78 6.75
C ARG A 574 48.37 16.39 5.86
N TYR A 575 48.17 15.48 4.90
CA TYR A 575 49.25 14.92 4.09
C TYR A 575 49.21 15.34 2.62
N LEU A 576 48.05 15.68 2.06
CA LEU A 576 47.93 16.11 0.67
C LEU A 576 48.27 17.60 0.50
N VAL A 577 47.84 18.45 1.45
CA VAL A 577 48.10 19.91 1.39
C VAL A 577 49.60 20.24 1.39
N PRO A 578 50.49 19.60 2.18
CA PRO A 578 51.93 19.91 2.14
C PRO A 578 52.67 19.41 0.89
N VAL A 579 52.04 18.57 0.07
CA VAL A 579 52.64 17.92 -1.11
C VAL A 579 52.18 18.57 -2.42
N LEU A 580 51.11 19.37 -2.36
CA LEU A 580 50.59 20.20 -3.44
C LEU A 580 51.14 21.62 -3.32
#